data_AF-A0A959T7R3-F1
#
_entry.id   AF-A0A959T7R3-F1
#
_cell.length_a   1.000
_cell.length_b   1.000
_cell.length_c   1.000
_cell.angle_alpha   90.00
_cell.angle_beta   90.00
_cell.angle_gamma   90.00
#
_symmetry.space_group_name_H-M   'P 1'
#
loop_
_entity.id
_entity.type
_entity.pdbx_description
1 polymer ?
#
loop_
_entity_poly.entity_id
_entity_poly.type
_entity_poly.pdbx_seq_one_letter_code
_entity_poly.pdbx_strand_id
1 'polypeptide(L)'
;LEQLIRSAVRVAMDHLVPQGLDGRLWRTLEREERYFLKGLEVEHHGEYRNGVYQEMARGFGVEDYKDLMESGGANATRLRTAIEFRNRMLGGTGFDGSLVRHILFAIRETHRAQDPAEGRNYLHQEPTVDYWNARQRIVQLLAYLERQTEGLPHWAEDREALRLLKGFVENDRV
;
A
#
# COMPACT_ATOMS: atom_id res chain seq x y z
N LEU A 1 30.22 -11.55 -8.16
CA LEU A 1 29.35 -12.60 -7.56
C LEU A 1 28.14 -11.99 -6.84
N GLU A 2 28.33 -11.00 -5.95
CA GLU A 2 27.22 -10.33 -5.25
C GLU A 2 26.21 -9.61 -6.16
N GLN A 3 26.65 -9.03 -7.28
CA GLN A 3 25.74 -8.40 -8.26
C GLN A 3 24.86 -9.43 -8.98
N LEU A 4 25.37 -10.63 -9.24
CA LEU A 4 24.62 -11.74 -9.84
C LEU A 4 23.55 -12.27 -8.88
N ILE A 5 23.88 -12.40 -7.58
CA ILE A 5 22.93 -12.80 -6.54
C ILE A 5 21.84 -11.73 -6.34
N ARG A 6 22.22 -10.44 -6.27
CA ARG A 6 21.26 -9.34 -6.19
C ARG A 6 20.32 -9.28 -7.39
N SER A 7 20.83 -9.58 -8.59
CA SER A 7 20.02 -9.70 -9.81
C SER A 7 19.04 -10.87 -9.73
N ALA A 8 19.48 -12.05 -9.29
CA ALA A 8 18.62 -13.23 -9.15
C ALA A 8 17.52 -13.07 -8.09
N VAL A 9 17.84 -12.43 -6.94
CA VAL A 9 16.84 -12.12 -5.89
C VAL A 9 15.80 -11.13 -6.42
N ARG A 10 16.21 -10.09 -7.14
CA ARG A 10 15.28 -9.13 -7.76
C ARG A 10 14.33 -9.80 -8.75
N VAL A 11 14.86 -10.68 -9.61
CA VAL A 11 14.05 -11.46 -10.55
C VAL A 11 13.07 -12.38 -9.81
N ALA A 12 13.48 -13.01 -8.70
CA ALA A 12 12.57 -13.83 -7.90
C ALA A 12 11.46 -12.99 -7.24
N MET A 13 11.76 -11.79 -6.74
CA MET A 13 10.77 -10.87 -6.16
C MET A 13 9.74 -10.38 -7.18
N ASP A 14 10.13 -10.18 -8.44
CA ASP A 14 9.19 -9.81 -9.53
C ASP A 14 8.14 -10.91 -9.78
N HIS A 15 8.43 -12.15 -9.41
CA HIS A 15 7.51 -13.29 -9.53
C HIS A 15 6.68 -13.53 -8.26
N LEU A 16 6.92 -12.79 -7.17
CA LEU A 16 6.17 -12.86 -5.92
C LEU A 16 4.91 -11.97 -5.93
N VAL A 17 4.12 -12.05 -7.00
CA VAL A 17 2.83 -11.36 -7.09
C VAL A 17 1.97 -11.78 -5.88
N PRO A 18 1.56 -10.84 -5.02
CA PRO A 18 0.72 -11.16 -3.88
C PRO A 18 -0.61 -11.77 -4.31
N GLN A 19 -1.16 -12.68 -3.51
CA GLN A 19 -2.42 -13.33 -3.84
C GLN A 19 -3.50 -12.28 -4.07
N GLY A 20 -4.15 -12.39 -5.23
CA GLY A 20 -5.27 -11.57 -5.68
C GLY A 20 -4.94 -10.10 -5.97
N LEU A 21 -3.67 -9.80 -6.30
CA LEU A 21 -3.30 -8.62 -7.07
C LEU A 21 -3.03 -9.03 -8.52
N ASP A 22 -3.42 -8.20 -9.48
CA ASP A 22 -3.11 -8.47 -10.89
C ASP A 22 -1.60 -8.38 -11.15
N GLY A 23 -1.05 -9.37 -11.85
CA GLY A 23 0.39 -9.46 -12.10
C GLY A 23 0.92 -8.36 -13.04
N ARG A 24 0.08 -7.82 -13.94
CA ARG A 24 0.47 -6.68 -14.78
C ARG A 24 0.51 -5.41 -13.95
N LEU A 25 -0.48 -5.17 -13.09
CA LEU A 25 -0.46 -4.08 -12.13
C LEU A 25 0.78 -4.16 -11.22
N TRP A 26 1.07 -5.32 -10.63
CA TRP A 26 2.24 -5.53 -9.76
C TRP A 26 3.55 -5.06 -10.41
N ARG A 27 3.76 -5.39 -11.69
CA ARG A 27 4.98 -5.00 -12.42
C ARG A 27 5.09 -3.49 -12.66
N THR A 28 3.99 -2.76 -12.61
CA THR A 28 3.99 -1.29 -12.74
C THR A 28 4.31 -0.56 -11.44
N LEU A 29 4.22 -1.24 -10.29
CA LEU A 29 4.45 -0.64 -8.99
C LEU A 29 5.94 -0.44 -8.72
N GLU A 30 6.26 0.62 -7.99
CA GLU A 30 7.61 0.89 -7.49
C GLU A 30 8.01 -0.06 -6.36
N ARG A 31 9.31 -0.13 -6.05
CA ARG A 31 9.85 -1.09 -5.06
C ARG A 31 9.26 -0.87 -3.66
N GLU A 32 9.03 0.38 -3.25
CA GLU A 32 8.42 0.72 -1.97
C GLU A 32 6.93 0.35 -1.91
N GLU A 33 6.19 0.55 -3.00
CA GLU A 33 4.79 0.11 -3.12
C GLU A 33 4.70 -1.42 -3.02
N ARG A 34 5.58 -2.14 -3.72
CA ARG A 34 5.66 -3.59 -3.67
C ARG A 34 5.98 -4.09 -2.27
N TYR A 35 6.95 -3.46 -1.60
CA TYR A 35 7.29 -3.77 -0.22
C TYR A 35 6.07 -3.59 0.70
N PHE A 36 5.37 -2.47 0.60
CA PHE A 36 4.20 -2.19 1.43
C PHE A 36 3.07 -3.22 1.18
N LEU A 37 2.69 -3.45 -0.08
CA LEU A 37 1.61 -4.39 -0.40
C LEU A 37 1.96 -5.83 -0.02
N LYS A 38 3.21 -6.26 -0.23
CA LYS A 38 3.67 -7.60 0.18
C LYS A 38 3.72 -7.74 1.70
N GLY A 39 4.13 -6.68 2.40
CA GLY A 39 4.14 -6.66 3.86
C GLY A 39 2.75 -6.83 4.46
N LEU A 40 1.70 -6.28 3.83
CA LEU A 40 0.32 -6.54 4.29
C LEU A 40 -0.10 -8.00 4.13
N GLU A 41 0.37 -8.69 3.08
CA GLU A 41 0.12 -10.15 2.94
C GLU A 41 0.91 -10.96 3.98
N VAL A 42 2.14 -10.56 4.30
CA VAL A 42 2.94 -11.16 5.38
C VAL A 42 2.22 -10.99 6.73
N GLU A 43 1.70 -9.79 6.98
CA GLU A 43 0.95 -9.46 8.19
C GLU A 43 -0.38 -10.22 8.29
N HIS A 44 -1.11 -10.34 7.18
CA HIS A 44 -2.34 -11.14 7.06
C HIS A 44 -2.12 -12.61 7.45
N HIS A 45 -0.94 -13.15 7.15
CA HIS A 45 -0.53 -14.50 7.54
C HIS A 45 0.06 -14.61 8.96
N GLY A 46 0.00 -13.53 9.75
CA GLY A 46 0.37 -13.54 11.16
C GLY A 46 1.86 -13.39 11.44
N GLU A 47 2.64 -12.87 10.50
CA GLU A 47 4.08 -12.68 10.67
C GLU A 47 4.43 -11.23 11.05
N TYR A 48 5.06 -11.08 12.22
CA TYR A 48 5.35 -9.79 12.88
C TYR A 48 6.81 -9.66 13.32
N ARG A 49 7.68 -10.59 12.94
CA ARG A 49 9.11 -10.55 13.28
C ARG A 49 9.84 -9.53 12.41
N ASN A 50 10.57 -8.62 13.05
CA ASN A 50 11.35 -7.59 12.37
C ASN A 50 12.30 -8.14 11.29
N GLY A 51 12.91 -9.31 11.53
CA GLY A 51 13.82 -9.95 10.58
C GLY A 51 13.17 -10.28 9.24
N VAL A 52 11.88 -10.66 9.22
CA VAL A 52 11.16 -10.94 7.97
C VAL A 52 10.98 -9.67 7.15
N TYR A 53 10.54 -8.58 7.78
CA TYR A 53 10.39 -7.28 7.13
C TYR A 53 11.73 -6.73 6.64
N GLN A 54 12.82 -6.96 7.38
CA GLN A 54 14.16 -6.55 6.97
C GLN A 54 14.67 -7.37 5.77
N GLU A 55 14.44 -8.69 5.76
CA GLU A 55 14.79 -9.56 4.63
C GLU A 55 14.02 -9.18 3.37
N MET A 56 12.73 -8.92 3.51
CA MET A 56 11.86 -8.45 2.44
C MET A 56 12.34 -7.09 1.89
N ALA A 57 12.69 -6.15 2.76
CA ALA A 57 13.24 -4.85 2.36
C ALA A 57 14.52 -5.01 1.54
N ARG A 58 15.43 -5.89 1.99
CA ARG A 58 16.65 -6.25 1.24
C ARG A 58 16.32 -6.88 -0.12
N GLY A 59 15.29 -7.73 -0.19
CA GLY A 59 14.83 -8.37 -1.43
C GLY A 59 14.32 -7.37 -2.46
N PHE A 60 13.50 -6.40 -2.05
CA PHE A 60 12.99 -5.35 -2.92
C PHE A 60 13.99 -4.21 -3.15
N GLY A 61 15.05 -4.11 -2.35
CA GLY A 61 16.01 -3.01 -2.40
C GLY A 61 15.45 -1.71 -1.83
N VAL A 62 14.62 -1.81 -0.79
CA VAL A 62 14.07 -0.65 -0.06
C VAL A 62 14.96 -0.36 1.14
N GLU A 63 15.60 0.80 1.14
CA GLU A 63 16.55 1.19 2.21
C GLU A 63 15.81 1.75 3.43
N ASP A 64 14.90 2.71 3.20
CA ASP A 64 14.18 3.44 4.25
C ASP A 64 12.84 2.78 4.64
N TYR A 65 12.79 1.44 4.63
CA TYR A 65 11.54 0.69 4.88
C TYR A 65 10.93 0.96 6.25
N LYS A 66 11.73 1.41 7.22
CA LYS A 66 11.29 1.69 8.60
C LYS A 66 10.27 2.83 8.66
N ASP A 67 10.29 3.76 7.72
CA ASP A 67 9.34 4.87 7.67
C ASP A 67 7.91 4.38 7.37
N LEU A 68 7.80 3.24 6.69
CA LEU A 68 6.55 2.56 6.37
C LEU A 68 6.00 1.73 7.54
N MET A 69 6.81 1.52 8.58
CA MET A 69 6.46 0.64 9.69
C MET A 69 5.95 1.42 10.90
N GLU A 70 5.08 0.74 11.64
CA GLU A 70 4.77 1.05 13.02
C GLU A 70 5.44 -0.03 13.89
N SER A 71 6.15 0.38 14.93
CA SER A 71 6.90 -0.55 15.78
C SER A 71 6.41 -0.50 17.21
N GLY A 72 5.74 -1.56 17.64
CA GLY A 72 5.68 -1.93 19.05
C GLY A 72 6.72 -3.00 19.34
N GLY A 73 7.43 -2.91 20.48
CA GLY A 73 8.26 -3.96 21.10
C GLY A 73 9.06 -4.92 20.19
N ALA A 74 9.44 -6.07 20.73
CA ALA A 74 9.93 -7.19 19.93
C ALA A 74 8.71 -8.01 19.42
N ASN A 75 8.68 -8.36 18.14
CA ASN A 75 7.60 -9.13 17.49
C ASN A 75 6.23 -8.44 17.38
N ALA A 76 6.18 -7.12 17.42
CA ALA A 76 5.00 -6.35 17.03
C ALA A 76 5.37 -5.31 15.94
N THR A 77 6.26 -5.72 15.03
CA THR A 77 6.55 -4.97 13.80
C THR A 77 5.41 -5.18 12.83
N ARG A 78 4.81 -4.09 12.37
CA ARG A 78 3.77 -4.09 11.34
C ARG A 78 3.87 -2.86 10.45
N LEU A 79 3.09 -2.84 9.38
CA LEU A 79 2.98 -1.65 8.55
C LEU A 79 2.06 -0.61 9.20
N ARG A 80 2.30 0.67 8.88
CA ARG A 80 1.38 1.75 9.22
C ARG A 80 0.07 1.59 8.45
N THR A 81 -1.04 1.92 9.09
CA THR A 81 -2.33 2.05 8.41
C THR A 81 -2.47 3.40 7.70
N ALA A 82 -3.53 3.55 6.89
CA ALA A 82 -3.83 4.81 6.20
C ALA A 82 -4.01 5.98 7.19
N ILE A 83 -4.75 5.77 8.27
CA ILE A 83 -4.96 6.77 9.34
C ILE A 83 -3.62 7.11 10.03
N GLU A 84 -2.77 6.12 10.30
CA GLU A 84 -1.49 6.30 11.01
C GLU A 84 -0.43 7.06 10.20
N PHE A 85 -0.43 6.92 8.87
CA PHE A 85 0.40 7.76 8.00
C PHE A 85 0.08 9.25 8.16
N ARG A 86 -1.18 9.59 8.47
CA ARG A 86 -1.68 10.97 8.53
C ARG A 86 -1.42 11.69 7.19
N ASN A 87 -0.90 12.91 7.23
CA ASN A 87 -0.46 13.70 6.09
C ASN A 87 1.05 13.61 5.81
N ARG A 88 1.75 12.63 6.39
CA ARG A 88 3.19 12.42 6.15
C ARG A 88 3.41 11.74 4.80
N MET A 89 4.60 11.90 4.21
CA MET A 89 4.96 11.20 2.97
C MET A 89 3.96 11.51 1.84
N LEU A 90 3.72 12.80 1.55
CA LEU A 90 2.78 13.27 0.51
C LEU A 90 3.46 14.35 -0.31
N GLY A 91 4.40 13.92 -1.15
CA GLY A 91 5.25 14.81 -1.94
C GLY A 91 6.69 14.34 -1.85
N GLY A 92 7.21 13.83 -2.96
CA GLY A 92 8.55 13.28 -3.03
C GLY A 92 8.65 12.22 -4.12
N THR A 93 9.74 11.46 -4.08
CA THR A 93 9.98 10.30 -4.93
C THR A 93 9.81 9.01 -4.12
N GLY A 94 9.67 7.86 -4.79
CA GLY A 94 9.43 6.60 -4.10
C GLY A 94 8.02 6.55 -3.51
N PHE A 95 7.90 6.04 -2.27
CA PHE A 95 6.60 5.85 -1.64
C PHE A 95 5.80 7.15 -1.50
N ASP A 96 6.45 8.26 -1.17
CA ASP A 96 5.83 9.55 -0.86
C ASP A 96 5.00 10.15 -2.00
N GLY A 97 5.37 9.84 -3.25
CA GLY A 97 4.65 10.26 -4.46
C GLY A 97 3.92 9.10 -5.16
N SER A 98 3.86 7.94 -4.52
CA SER A 98 3.33 6.71 -5.12
C SER A 98 1.80 6.66 -5.12
N LEU A 99 1.23 5.90 -6.05
CA LEU A 99 -0.22 5.72 -6.12
C LEU A 99 -0.76 5.05 -4.86
N VAL A 100 -0.05 4.04 -4.32
CA VAL A 100 -0.43 3.38 -3.06
C VAL A 100 -0.51 4.39 -1.92
N ARG A 101 0.46 5.29 -1.77
CA ARG A 101 0.45 6.31 -0.71
C ARG A 101 -0.69 7.30 -0.85
N HIS A 102 -0.98 7.76 -2.06
CA HIS A 102 -2.13 8.63 -2.34
C HIS A 102 -3.46 7.94 -2.05
N ILE A 103 -3.59 6.64 -2.36
CA ILE A 103 -4.76 5.83 -1.99
C ILE A 103 -4.92 5.75 -0.46
N LEU A 104 -3.83 5.50 0.28
CA LEU A 104 -3.86 5.48 1.74
C LEU A 104 -4.31 6.84 2.31
N PHE A 105 -3.89 7.95 1.71
CA PHE A 105 -4.37 9.26 2.12
C PHE A 105 -5.86 9.46 1.83
N ALA A 106 -6.33 9.02 0.66
CA ALA A 106 -7.74 9.10 0.30
C ALA A 106 -8.63 8.27 1.26
N ILE A 107 -8.16 7.10 1.72
CA ILE A 107 -8.84 6.30 2.75
C ILE A 107 -8.92 7.10 4.06
N ARG A 108 -7.81 7.72 4.48
CA ARG A 108 -7.79 8.57 5.67
C ARG A 108 -8.74 9.76 5.55
N GLU A 109 -8.78 10.44 4.42
CA GLU A 109 -9.67 11.60 4.23
C GLU A 109 -11.14 11.17 4.22
N THR A 110 -11.45 10.01 3.63
CA THR A 110 -12.78 9.39 3.72
C THR A 110 -13.17 9.13 5.17
N HIS A 111 -12.26 8.56 5.97
CA HIS A 111 -12.47 8.34 7.40
C HIS A 111 -12.65 9.67 8.16
N ARG A 112 -11.77 10.65 7.94
CA ARG A 112 -11.79 11.94 8.63
C ARG A 112 -13.08 12.72 8.37
N ALA A 113 -13.57 12.69 7.13
CA ALA A 113 -14.76 13.41 6.72
C ALA A 113 -16.06 12.60 6.95
N GLN A 114 -15.94 11.28 7.17
CA GLN A 114 -17.08 10.35 7.09
C GLN A 114 -17.81 10.46 5.74
N ASP A 115 -17.08 10.75 4.68
CA ASP A 115 -17.59 10.98 3.32
C ASP A 115 -16.59 10.47 2.27
N PRO A 116 -16.94 9.43 1.48
CA PRO A 116 -16.06 8.94 0.41
C PRO A 116 -15.86 9.93 -0.73
N ALA A 117 -16.73 10.94 -0.87
CA ALA A 117 -16.55 11.99 -1.85
C ALA A 117 -15.26 12.77 -1.58
N GLU A 118 -14.87 12.99 -0.32
CA GLU A 118 -13.65 13.73 0.05
C GLU A 118 -12.38 12.97 -0.33
N GLY A 119 -12.32 11.67 -0.04
CA GLY A 119 -11.19 10.82 -0.48
C GLY A 119 -11.06 10.77 -2.00
N ARG A 120 -12.20 10.67 -2.71
CA ARG A 120 -12.22 10.72 -4.17
C ARG A 120 -11.82 12.09 -4.71
N ASN A 121 -12.32 13.18 -4.12
CA ASN A 121 -12.00 14.56 -4.52
C ASN A 121 -10.50 14.81 -4.40
N TYR A 122 -9.86 14.32 -3.33
CA TYR A 122 -8.42 14.35 -3.19
C TYR A 122 -7.71 13.67 -4.37
N LEU A 123 -8.11 12.44 -4.72
CA LEU A 123 -7.50 11.71 -5.85
C LEU A 123 -7.71 12.41 -7.21
N HIS A 124 -8.80 13.15 -7.40
CA HIS A 124 -9.03 13.96 -8.61
C HIS A 124 -8.12 15.20 -8.67
N GLN A 125 -7.83 15.80 -7.52
CA GLN A 125 -7.11 17.07 -7.43
C GLN A 125 -5.60 16.87 -7.34
N GLU A 126 -5.14 15.71 -6.87
CA GLU A 126 -3.73 15.38 -6.74
C GLU A 126 -3.04 15.32 -8.12
N PRO A 127 -2.14 16.25 -8.48
CA PRO A 127 -1.62 16.36 -9.84
C PRO A 127 -0.81 15.15 -10.32
N THR A 128 -0.24 14.37 -9.40
CA THR A 128 0.52 13.14 -9.71
C THR A 128 -0.40 11.95 -9.98
N VAL A 129 -1.67 12.05 -9.60
CA VAL A 129 -2.68 11.02 -9.80
C VAL A 129 -3.49 11.39 -11.04
N ASP A 130 -3.11 10.81 -12.18
CA ASP A 130 -3.93 10.82 -13.39
C ASP A 130 -5.19 9.95 -13.17
N TYR A 131 -6.17 10.51 -12.44
CA TYR A 131 -7.27 9.78 -11.82
C TYR A 131 -8.03 8.91 -12.82
N TRP A 132 -8.45 9.48 -13.95
CA TRP A 132 -9.28 8.76 -14.91
C TRP A 132 -8.52 7.58 -15.54
N ASN A 133 -7.24 7.76 -15.87
CA ASN A 133 -6.40 6.67 -16.38
C ASN A 133 -5.97 5.69 -15.28
N ALA A 134 -5.91 6.13 -14.02
CA ALA A 134 -5.55 5.31 -12.87
C ALA A 134 -6.74 4.61 -12.20
N ARG A 135 -7.98 5.01 -12.49
CA ARG A 135 -9.20 4.58 -11.77
C ARG A 135 -9.31 3.07 -11.62
N GLN A 136 -9.11 2.31 -12.70
CA GLN A 136 -9.14 0.83 -12.63
C GLN A 136 -8.04 0.26 -11.73
N ARG A 137 -6.84 0.86 -11.73
CA ARG A 137 -5.73 0.47 -10.85
C ARG A 137 -6.05 0.83 -9.39
N ILE A 138 -6.63 2.00 -9.15
CA ILE A 138 -7.08 2.44 -7.82
C ILE A 138 -8.09 1.44 -7.24
N VAL A 139 -9.11 1.05 -8.01
CA VAL A 139 -10.11 0.05 -7.57
C VAL A 139 -9.45 -1.30 -7.25
N GLN A 140 -8.51 -1.76 -8.09
CA GLN A 140 -7.77 -3.01 -7.83
C GLN A 140 -6.92 -2.95 -6.56
N LEU A 141 -6.23 -1.83 -6.32
CA LEU A 141 -5.44 -1.61 -5.12
C LEU A 141 -6.33 -1.53 -3.87
N LEU A 142 -7.46 -0.83 -3.93
CA LEU A 142 -8.44 -0.78 -2.84
C LEU A 142 -9.00 -2.18 -2.54
N ALA A 143 -9.37 -2.96 -3.56
CA ALA A 143 -9.84 -4.33 -3.38
C ALA A 143 -8.76 -5.25 -2.77
N TYR A 144 -7.50 -5.07 -3.16
CA TYR A 144 -6.38 -5.79 -2.56
C TYR A 144 -6.21 -5.42 -1.08
N LEU A 145 -6.20 -4.13 -0.75
CA LEU A 145 -6.10 -3.64 0.63
C LEU A 145 -7.26 -4.18 1.48
N GLU A 146 -8.49 -4.19 0.96
CA GLU A 146 -9.65 -4.72 1.71
C GLU A 146 -9.46 -6.18 2.14
N ARG A 147 -8.91 -7.01 1.24
CA ARG A 147 -8.64 -8.43 1.51
C ARG A 147 -7.50 -8.60 2.48
N GLN A 148 -6.34 -7.99 2.23
CA GLN A 148 -5.16 -8.24 3.09
C GLN A 148 -5.33 -7.68 4.50
N THR A 149 -6.14 -6.64 4.65
CA THR A 149 -6.43 -6.05 5.97
C THR A 149 -7.55 -6.78 6.70
N GLU A 150 -8.17 -7.79 6.09
CA GLU A 150 -9.16 -8.62 6.75
C GLU A 150 -8.57 -9.34 7.96
N GLY A 151 -9.30 -9.28 9.09
CA GLY A 151 -8.86 -9.88 10.34
C GLY A 151 -7.77 -9.10 11.09
N LEU A 152 -7.20 -8.03 10.52
CA LEU A 152 -6.19 -7.20 11.18
C LEU A 152 -6.86 -6.15 12.09
N PRO A 153 -6.75 -6.25 13.43
CA PRO A 153 -7.52 -5.38 14.33
C PRO A 153 -7.15 -3.89 14.22
N HIS A 154 -5.88 -3.59 13.94
CA HIS A 154 -5.39 -2.21 13.84
C HIS A 154 -5.83 -1.52 12.54
N TRP A 155 -6.36 -2.24 11.55
CA TRP A 155 -6.98 -1.69 10.33
C TRP A 155 -8.50 -1.51 10.44
N ALA A 156 -9.13 -1.84 11.58
CA ALA A 156 -10.58 -1.89 11.68
C ALA A 156 -11.27 -0.57 11.26
N GLU A 157 -10.74 0.57 11.69
CA GLU A 157 -11.25 1.90 11.32
C GLU A 157 -11.00 2.24 9.85
N ASP A 158 -9.80 1.96 9.35
CA ASP A 158 -9.43 2.18 7.95
C ASP A 158 -10.32 1.39 6.98
N ARG A 159 -10.69 0.16 7.35
CA ARG A 159 -11.45 -0.75 6.46
C ARG A 159 -12.84 -0.23 6.10
N GLU A 160 -13.51 0.45 7.01
CA GLU A 160 -14.83 1.00 6.71
C GLU A 160 -14.72 2.12 5.66
N ALA A 161 -13.82 3.07 5.88
CA ALA A 161 -13.54 4.14 4.94
C ALA A 161 -13.04 3.62 3.58
N LEU A 162 -12.20 2.59 3.60
CA LEU A 162 -11.71 1.90 2.40
C LEU A 162 -12.87 1.33 1.57
N ARG A 163 -13.83 0.64 2.18
CA ARG A 163 -14.99 0.07 1.48
C ARG A 163 -15.85 1.12 0.82
N LEU A 164 -16.17 2.19 1.56
CA LEU A 164 -16.95 3.31 1.06
C LEU A 164 -16.24 3.97 -0.14
N LEU A 165 -14.95 4.28 0.01
CA LEU A 165 -14.15 4.87 -1.06
C LEU A 165 -14.07 3.95 -2.29
N LYS A 166 -13.84 2.65 -2.11
CA LYS A 166 -13.81 1.67 -3.19
C LYS A 166 -15.10 1.68 -4.00
N GLY A 167 -16.24 1.54 -3.33
CA GLY A 167 -17.55 1.56 -3.98
C GLY A 167 -17.83 2.88 -4.70
N PHE A 168 -17.39 4.00 -4.11
CA PHE A 168 -17.57 5.32 -4.71
C PHE A 168 -16.72 5.51 -5.98
N VAL A 169 -15.42 5.19 -5.93
CA VAL A 169 -14.51 5.24 -7.08
C VAL A 169 -14.95 4.25 -8.18
N GLU A 170 -15.41 3.06 -7.82
CA GLU A 170 -15.91 2.06 -8.77
C GLU A 170 -17.17 2.50 -9.53
N ASN A 171 -17.96 3.41 -8.96
CA ASN A 171 -19.16 3.95 -9.59
C ASN A 171 -18.96 5.37 -10.16
N ASP A 172 -17.79 5.98 -9.97
CA ASP A 172 -17.48 7.32 -10.47
C ASP A 172 -17.38 7.31 -11.99
N ARG A 173 -18.11 8.20 -12.66
CA ARG A 173 -18.22 8.27 -14.12
C ARG A 173 -18.18 9.73 -14.56
N VAL A 174 -17.63 9.97 -15.75
CA VAL A 174 -17.68 11.27 -16.45
C VAL A 174 -19.09 11.53 -16.96
#